data_AF-A0A4R9J3W2-F1
#
_entry.id   AF-A0A4R9J3W2-F1
#
_cell.length_a   1.000
_cell.length_b   1.000
_cell.length_c   1.000
_cell.angle_alpha   90.00
_cell.angle_beta   90.00
_cell.angle_gamma   90.00
#
_symmetry.space_group_name_H-M   'P 1'
#
loop_
_entity.id
_entity.type
_entity.pdbx_description
1 polymer ?
#
loop_
_entity_poly.entity_id
_entity_poly.type
_entity_poly.pdbx_seq_one_letter_code
_entity_poly.pdbx_strand_id
1 'polypeptide(L)'
;MDFLQGHNTKNRLFFFIIALLGFTGFCISLGRVAVDPRLADFFYNSDSLFFSIIYQELFLKPGANFLISLNGFGWTPALYFFPDLVQYFALRTIFLLLENGGWELTHLSYSAFQWVFLLLGIIFLLQILTKEKISYEILSLVLAFGFLIGIILILFKQDLFVFLPGFHGGNLAVLCWAWGFFYRWEESNSKKSFVLVAGTVFLFALSDLLFIPYFLIPTLGLHFSDWLFKERSIHRVQKIAYTYFPVFLGIVASRIVFQILRKNNFIFFPGTAAPKKLGETIANWKWESFFHSFSYLCKENWIYLVLIIFLFGLLKFLSKKEEGTNLRKPIYLFLILGIIVPLFFLVYGFIFGLTGKSGIQGIDRYFGEILLGFLGIGAVYILKISNIPIAKFVLGCVFFLGILLGIYSSYSKGLGLTHYPAKVACLDGLAEANHWKRGIASFWYVRPMRIFSKKALEPDDYLYDLMLFYWQNNLNWFERENPPYTFAIIDGVDEKIVRKKMGEPISVSYCDKIPIYTFANLEKSLEFVRENRGKIDIWKFSTSRY
;
A
#
# COMPACT_ATOMS: atom_id res chain seq x y z
N MET A 1 14.18 -57.37 3.34
CA MET A 1 13.82 -57.06 1.93
C MET A 1 12.62 -56.11 1.98
N ASP A 2 12.72 -54.83 2.30
CA ASP A 2 13.70 -53.78 1.92
C ASP A 2 13.87 -53.58 0.41
N PHE A 3 12.75 -53.50 -0.31
CA PHE A 3 12.75 -53.01 -1.71
C PHE A 3 11.54 -52.16 -2.10
N LEU A 4 10.67 -51.78 -1.15
CA LEU A 4 9.54 -50.85 -1.37
C LEU A 4 9.70 -49.50 -0.63
N GLN A 5 10.91 -49.19 -0.18
CA GLN A 5 11.32 -47.81 0.17
C GLN A 5 11.68 -47.01 -1.11
N GLY A 6 10.89 -47.18 -2.16
CA GLY A 6 10.92 -46.32 -3.34
C GLY A 6 10.33 -44.97 -2.96
N HIS A 7 11.20 -44.08 -2.49
CA HIS A 7 10.99 -42.65 -2.24
C HIS A 7 9.60 -42.09 -2.57
N ASN A 8 8.93 -41.58 -1.53
CA ASN A 8 7.71 -40.76 -1.51
C ASN A 8 7.89 -39.40 -2.23
N THR A 9 8.46 -39.40 -3.43
CA THR A 9 8.79 -38.21 -4.25
C THR A 9 7.64 -37.74 -5.11
N LYS A 10 6.72 -38.64 -5.51
CA LYS A 10 5.58 -38.30 -6.38
C LYS A 10 4.68 -37.22 -5.78
N ASN A 11 4.40 -37.29 -4.48
CA ASN A 11 3.59 -36.30 -3.79
C ASN A 11 4.33 -34.96 -3.63
N ARG A 12 5.64 -34.98 -3.39
CA ARG A 12 6.45 -33.75 -3.27
C ARG A 12 6.48 -32.94 -4.56
N LEU A 13 6.64 -33.62 -5.70
CA LEU A 13 6.62 -32.98 -7.01
C LEU A 13 5.27 -32.30 -7.29
N PHE A 14 4.15 -32.96 -6.97
CA PHE A 14 2.82 -32.37 -7.12
C PHE A 14 2.68 -31.05 -6.34
N PHE A 15 3.00 -31.04 -5.05
CA PHE A 15 2.88 -29.82 -4.24
C PHE A 15 3.82 -28.71 -4.71
N PHE A 16 5.04 -29.04 -5.15
CA PHE A 16 5.93 -28.06 -5.78
C PHE A 16 5.31 -27.42 -7.00
N ILE A 17 4.80 -28.25 -7.91
CA ILE A 17 4.21 -27.80 -9.16
C ILE A 17 3.03 -26.88 -8.88
N ILE A 18 2.19 -27.17 -7.89
CA ILE A 18 1.06 -26.30 -7.55
C ILE A 18 1.55 -24.93 -7.06
N ALA A 19 2.53 -24.87 -6.16
CA ALA A 19 3.05 -23.59 -5.66
C ALA A 19 3.71 -22.78 -6.78
N LEU A 20 4.51 -23.44 -7.64
CA LEU A 20 5.15 -22.83 -8.79
C LEU A 20 4.14 -22.34 -9.82
N LEU A 21 3.12 -23.14 -10.14
CA LEU A 21 2.02 -22.73 -11.02
C LEU A 21 1.20 -21.60 -10.41
N GLY A 22 1.02 -21.58 -9.08
CA GLY A 22 0.39 -20.48 -8.37
C GLY A 22 1.14 -19.18 -8.58
N PHE A 23 2.46 -19.19 -8.36
CA PHE A 23 3.31 -18.02 -8.60
C PHE A 23 3.27 -17.58 -10.07
N THR A 24 3.46 -18.52 -11.01
CA THR A 24 3.38 -18.24 -12.45
C THR A 24 2.02 -17.70 -12.84
N GLY A 25 0.94 -18.27 -12.32
CA GLY A 25 -0.42 -17.81 -12.59
C GLY A 25 -0.70 -16.42 -12.05
N PHE A 26 -0.14 -16.08 -10.90
CA PHE A 26 -0.19 -14.73 -10.35
C PHE A 26 0.56 -13.73 -11.24
N CYS A 27 1.78 -14.06 -11.68
CA CYS A 27 2.52 -13.22 -12.63
C CYS A 27 1.78 -13.06 -13.98
N ILE A 28 1.15 -14.13 -14.48
CA ILE A 28 0.29 -14.07 -15.66
C ILE A 28 -0.91 -13.14 -15.42
N SER A 29 -1.57 -13.22 -14.25
CA SER A 29 -2.68 -12.32 -13.94
C SER A 29 -2.25 -10.85 -13.88
N LEU A 30 -1.03 -10.56 -13.39
CA LEU A 30 -0.45 -9.22 -13.41
C LEU A 30 -0.24 -8.70 -14.84
N GLY A 31 0.06 -9.59 -15.80
CA GLY A 31 0.13 -9.25 -17.22
C GLY A 31 -1.18 -8.72 -17.82
N ARG A 32 -2.32 -8.83 -17.11
CA ARG A 32 -3.57 -8.21 -17.54
C ARG A 32 -3.63 -6.70 -17.31
N VAL A 33 -2.80 -6.17 -16.41
CA VAL A 33 -2.86 -4.77 -15.97
C VAL A 33 -2.72 -3.82 -17.16
N ALA A 34 -1.83 -4.10 -18.10
CA ALA A 34 -1.62 -3.23 -19.26
C ALA A 34 -2.79 -3.23 -20.26
N VAL A 35 -3.57 -4.32 -20.33
CA VAL A 35 -4.60 -4.55 -21.35
C VAL A 35 -6.01 -4.20 -20.84
N ASP A 36 -6.28 -4.35 -19.55
CA ASP A 36 -7.56 -4.00 -18.94
C ASP A 36 -7.55 -2.54 -18.45
N PRO A 37 -8.30 -1.61 -19.08
CA PRO A 37 -8.22 -0.18 -18.76
C PRO A 37 -8.50 0.12 -17.28
N ARG A 38 -9.42 -0.62 -16.63
CA ARG A 38 -9.73 -0.39 -15.22
C ARG A 38 -8.59 -0.81 -14.29
N LEU A 39 -7.87 -1.89 -14.65
CA LEU A 39 -6.68 -2.28 -13.90
C LEU A 39 -5.55 -1.29 -14.13
N ALA A 40 -5.34 -0.86 -15.37
CA ALA A 40 -4.34 0.14 -15.72
C ALA A 40 -4.58 1.46 -14.99
N ASP A 41 -5.81 1.97 -15.00
CA ASP A 41 -6.19 3.19 -14.30
C ASP A 41 -5.96 3.08 -12.79
N PHE A 42 -6.06 1.88 -12.20
CA PHE A 42 -5.76 1.67 -10.80
C PHE A 42 -4.25 1.55 -10.52
N PHE A 43 -3.52 0.80 -11.35
CA PHE A 43 -2.09 0.56 -11.18
C PHE A 43 -1.22 1.76 -11.54
N TYR A 44 -1.70 2.60 -12.45
CA TYR A 44 -0.96 3.73 -13.03
C TYR A 44 -1.64 5.07 -12.77
N ASN A 45 -2.38 5.20 -11.66
CA ASN A 45 -2.91 6.49 -11.21
C ASN A 45 -1.82 7.35 -10.56
N SER A 46 -2.19 8.60 -10.28
CA SER A 46 -1.28 9.53 -9.62
C SER A 46 -0.80 9.07 -8.25
N ASP A 47 -1.62 8.42 -7.43
CA ASP A 47 -1.15 7.94 -6.12
C ASP A 47 -0.05 6.88 -6.27
N SER A 48 -0.21 5.90 -7.17
CA SER A 48 0.76 4.80 -7.35
C SER A 48 2.05 5.25 -8.04
N LEU A 49 1.96 6.25 -8.92
CA LEU A 49 3.11 6.82 -9.61
C LEU A 49 3.95 7.77 -8.75
N PHE A 50 3.61 7.94 -7.47
CA PHE A 50 4.36 8.81 -6.55
C PHE A 50 5.86 8.51 -6.54
N PHE A 51 6.26 7.25 -6.36
CA PHE A 51 7.68 6.90 -6.38
C PHE A 51 8.31 6.96 -7.76
N SER A 52 7.54 6.77 -8.83
CA SER A 52 8.03 6.96 -10.20
C SER A 52 8.48 8.40 -10.39
N ILE A 53 7.68 9.36 -9.92
CA ILE A 53 7.98 10.79 -9.98
C ILE A 53 9.19 11.15 -9.12
N ILE A 54 9.25 10.67 -7.87
CA ILE A 54 10.42 10.93 -7.01
C ILE A 54 11.68 10.36 -7.66
N TYR A 55 11.63 9.15 -8.19
CA TYR A 55 12.77 8.53 -8.86
C TYR A 55 13.20 9.33 -10.10
N GLN A 56 12.23 9.78 -10.90
CA GLN A 56 12.49 10.60 -12.08
C GLN A 56 13.19 11.92 -11.71
N GLU A 57 12.68 12.63 -10.69
CA GLU A 57 13.27 13.89 -10.21
C GLU A 57 14.66 13.68 -9.59
N LEU A 58 14.87 12.60 -8.84
CA LEU A 58 16.15 12.32 -8.16
C LEU A 58 17.26 11.83 -9.09
N PHE A 59 16.92 11.07 -10.14
CA PHE A 59 17.92 10.30 -10.89
C PHE A 59 17.88 10.50 -12.42
N LEU A 60 16.74 10.85 -13.00
CA LEU A 60 16.56 10.82 -14.46
C LEU A 60 16.49 12.21 -15.11
N LYS A 61 16.07 13.22 -14.36
CA LYS A 61 15.92 14.58 -14.89
C LYS A 61 17.29 15.19 -15.23
N PRO A 62 17.41 15.99 -16.31
CA PRO A 62 18.63 16.74 -16.57
C PRO A 62 19.02 17.62 -15.38
N GLY A 63 20.26 17.50 -14.90
CA GLY A 63 20.73 18.21 -13.71
C GLY A 63 20.22 17.65 -12.39
N ALA A 64 19.61 16.45 -12.39
CA ALA A 64 19.16 15.78 -11.18
C ALA A 64 20.32 15.59 -10.21
N ASN A 65 20.15 16.12 -9.00
CA ASN A 65 20.98 15.77 -7.87
C ASN A 65 20.11 15.86 -6.61
N PHE A 66 20.52 15.13 -5.57
CA PHE A 66 19.76 15.04 -4.34
C PHE A 66 19.45 16.40 -3.71
N LEU A 67 20.40 17.35 -3.77
CA LEU A 67 20.26 18.68 -3.17
C LEU A 67 19.29 19.59 -3.94
N ILE A 68 19.20 19.48 -5.26
CA ILE A 68 18.31 20.30 -6.08
C ILE A 68 16.92 19.68 -6.11
N SER A 69 16.84 18.37 -6.33
CA SER A 69 15.59 17.67 -6.58
C SER A 69 14.70 17.53 -5.34
N LEU A 70 15.29 17.50 -4.14
CA LEU A 70 14.54 17.42 -2.89
C LEU A 70 14.26 18.77 -2.24
N ASN A 71 14.96 19.83 -2.65
CA ASN A 71 14.70 21.17 -2.13
C ASN A 71 13.27 21.59 -2.50
N GLY A 72 12.46 21.90 -1.49
CA GLY A 72 11.07 22.28 -1.67
C GLY A 72 10.15 21.11 -2.05
N PHE A 73 10.60 19.86 -1.91
CA PHE A 73 9.75 18.70 -2.18
C PHE A 73 8.75 18.47 -1.04
N GLY A 74 7.46 18.39 -1.36
CA GLY A 74 6.43 18.02 -0.40
C GLY A 74 6.20 16.52 -0.35
N TRP A 75 6.43 15.91 0.80
CA TRP A 75 6.18 14.50 1.06
C TRP A 75 4.74 14.24 1.51
N THR A 76 4.34 12.98 1.55
CA THR A 76 3.08 12.53 2.15
C THR A 76 3.16 12.42 3.68
N PRO A 77 2.03 12.46 4.41
CA PRO A 77 2.04 12.24 5.86
C PRO A 77 2.56 10.85 6.27
N ALA A 78 2.24 9.82 5.49
CA ALA A 78 2.91 8.52 5.57
C ALA A 78 4.16 8.57 4.70
N LEU A 79 5.32 8.26 5.27
CA LEU A 79 6.60 8.43 4.57
C LEU A 79 6.87 7.31 3.55
N TYR A 80 6.36 6.11 3.81
CA TYR A 80 6.53 4.92 2.99
C TYR A 80 8.01 4.55 2.69
N PHE A 81 8.92 4.96 3.57
CA PHE A 81 10.36 4.72 3.41
C PHE A 81 10.72 3.24 3.33
N PHE A 82 10.05 2.40 4.11
CA PHE A 82 10.32 0.96 4.11
C PHE A 82 9.02 0.15 4.27
N PRO A 83 8.86 -0.96 3.53
CA PRO A 83 9.75 -1.46 2.49
C PRO A 83 9.57 -0.73 1.14
N ASP A 84 8.46 -0.01 0.96
CA ASP A 84 7.96 0.35 -0.37
C ASP A 84 8.96 1.19 -1.20
N LEU A 85 9.46 2.31 -0.66
CA LEU A 85 10.39 3.19 -1.38
C LEU A 85 11.69 2.46 -1.77
N VAL A 86 12.30 1.75 -0.81
CA VAL A 86 13.56 1.01 -1.03
C VAL A 86 13.37 -0.06 -2.09
N GLN A 87 12.30 -0.85 -1.97
CA GLN A 87 11.99 -1.92 -2.92
C GLN A 87 11.71 -1.35 -4.31
N TYR A 88 10.90 -0.30 -4.41
CA TYR A 88 10.56 0.32 -5.68
C TYR A 88 11.79 0.90 -6.38
N PHE A 89 12.66 1.60 -5.65
CA PHE A 89 13.87 2.21 -6.21
C PHE A 89 14.86 1.15 -6.67
N ALA A 90 15.05 0.07 -5.90
CA ALA A 90 15.90 -1.04 -6.30
C ALA A 90 15.39 -1.69 -7.60
N LEU A 91 14.09 -1.97 -7.70
CA LEU A 91 13.48 -2.52 -8.91
C LEU A 91 13.58 -1.55 -10.09
N ARG A 92 13.33 -0.25 -9.89
CA ARG A 92 13.44 0.73 -10.97
C ARG A 92 14.86 0.81 -11.51
N THR A 93 15.86 0.71 -10.63
CA THR A 93 17.28 0.70 -11.00
C THR A 93 17.62 -0.52 -11.85
N ILE A 94 17.08 -1.70 -11.52
CA ILE A 94 17.25 -2.93 -12.32
C ILE A 94 16.70 -2.74 -13.74
N PHE A 95 15.53 -2.10 -13.87
CA PHE A 95 14.89 -1.86 -15.16
C PHE A 95 15.30 -0.53 -15.82
N LEU A 96 16.35 0.14 -15.34
CA LEU A 96 16.74 1.48 -15.79
C LEU A 96 16.98 1.55 -17.30
N LEU A 97 17.64 0.53 -17.85
CA LEU A 97 18.04 0.46 -19.27
C LEU A 97 16.88 0.15 -20.22
N LEU A 98 15.69 -0.15 -19.71
CA LEU A 98 14.52 -0.43 -20.54
C LEU A 98 13.81 0.88 -20.89
N GLU A 99 13.99 1.33 -22.13
CA GLU A 99 13.33 2.54 -22.65
C GLU A 99 11.81 2.37 -22.73
N ASN A 100 11.33 1.20 -23.15
CA ASN A 100 9.92 0.88 -23.26
C ASN A 100 9.51 -0.12 -22.17
N GLY A 101 8.43 0.17 -21.45
CA GLY A 101 7.87 -0.74 -20.44
C GLY A 101 8.62 -0.77 -19.10
N GLY A 102 9.68 0.04 -18.93
CA GLY A 102 10.49 0.03 -17.71
C GLY A 102 9.71 0.40 -16.45
N TRP A 103 8.79 1.37 -16.54
CA TRP A 103 7.94 1.78 -15.42
C TRP A 103 6.89 0.73 -15.07
N GLU A 104 6.27 0.15 -16.08
CA GLU A 104 5.27 -0.91 -15.97
C GLU A 104 5.90 -2.16 -15.33
N LEU A 105 7.04 -2.62 -15.86
CA LEU A 105 7.77 -3.76 -15.30
C LEU A 105 8.22 -3.52 -13.86
N THR A 106 8.57 -2.27 -13.51
CA THR A 106 8.89 -1.90 -12.13
C THR A 106 7.67 -2.10 -11.22
N HIS A 107 6.48 -1.60 -11.61
CA HIS A 107 5.25 -1.77 -10.83
C HIS A 107 4.83 -3.23 -10.72
N LEU A 108 4.81 -3.97 -11.83
CA LEU A 108 4.41 -5.38 -11.83
C LEU A 108 5.36 -6.24 -10.99
N SER A 109 6.67 -6.00 -11.10
CA SER A 109 7.67 -6.69 -10.28
C SER A 109 7.57 -6.30 -8.80
N TYR A 110 7.23 -5.04 -8.52
CA TYR A 110 6.96 -4.58 -7.15
C TYR A 110 5.77 -5.34 -6.57
N SER A 111 4.66 -5.44 -7.29
CA SER A 111 3.47 -6.20 -6.87
C SER A 111 3.81 -7.67 -6.61
N ALA A 112 4.59 -8.29 -7.50
CA ALA A 112 5.05 -9.67 -7.35
C ALA A 112 5.89 -9.86 -6.07
N PHE A 113 6.92 -9.02 -5.89
CA PHE A 113 7.80 -9.11 -4.73
C PHE A 113 7.06 -8.83 -3.41
N GLN A 114 6.23 -7.79 -3.37
CA GLN A 114 5.45 -7.42 -2.20
C GLN A 114 4.54 -8.56 -1.74
N TRP A 115 3.81 -9.17 -2.68
CA TRP A 115 2.90 -10.26 -2.37
C TRP A 115 3.64 -11.50 -1.88
N VAL A 116 4.74 -11.87 -2.54
CA VAL A 116 5.61 -12.97 -2.09
C VAL A 116 6.15 -12.70 -0.69
N PHE A 117 6.62 -11.48 -0.43
CA PHE A 117 7.19 -11.08 0.85
C PHE A 117 6.17 -11.14 1.99
N LEU A 118 4.91 -10.76 1.72
CA LEU A 118 3.79 -10.92 2.65
C LEU A 118 3.52 -12.39 2.97
N LEU A 119 3.40 -13.25 1.95
CA LEU A 119 3.11 -14.69 2.14
C LEU A 119 4.23 -15.38 2.92
N LEU A 120 5.49 -15.08 2.59
CA LEU A 120 6.64 -15.59 3.33
C LEU A 120 6.68 -15.08 4.78
N GLY A 121 6.22 -13.85 5.03
CA GLY A 121 6.06 -13.30 6.37
C GLY A 121 5.05 -14.09 7.21
N ILE A 122 3.90 -14.46 6.63
CA ILE A 122 2.90 -15.32 7.30
C ILE A 122 3.54 -16.66 7.68
N ILE A 123 4.22 -17.32 6.73
CA ILE A 123 4.89 -18.61 6.96
C ILE A 123 5.95 -18.49 8.07
N PHE A 124 6.78 -17.44 8.01
CA PHE A 124 7.81 -17.16 9.01
C PHE A 124 7.22 -17.02 10.41
N LEU A 125 6.14 -16.24 10.55
CA LEU A 125 5.45 -16.07 11.83
C LEU A 125 4.89 -17.39 12.34
N LEU A 126 4.27 -18.18 11.48
CA LEU A 126 3.68 -19.46 11.85
C LEU A 126 4.74 -20.44 12.35
N GLN A 127 5.89 -20.56 11.68
CA GLN A 127 7.02 -21.38 12.15
C GLN A 127 7.50 -20.97 13.55
N ILE A 128 7.49 -19.66 13.87
CA ILE A 128 7.87 -19.16 15.19
C ILE A 128 6.82 -19.47 16.25
N LEU A 129 5.54 -19.29 15.94
CA LEU A 129 4.48 -19.50 16.91
C LEU A 129 4.19 -20.99 17.16
N THR A 130 4.33 -21.86 16.16
CA THR A 130 4.11 -23.30 16.32
C THR A 130 5.34 -24.02 16.86
N LYS A 131 6.54 -23.45 16.72
CA LYS A 131 7.83 -24.08 17.01
C LYS A 131 8.09 -25.37 16.23
N GLU A 132 7.36 -25.56 15.14
CA GLU A 132 7.48 -26.73 14.29
C GLU A 132 8.00 -26.35 12.91
N LYS A 133 8.80 -27.24 12.32
CA LYS A 133 9.16 -27.14 10.91
C LYS A 133 7.94 -27.48 10.08
N ILE A 134 7.40 -26.48 9.39
CA ILE A 134 6.32 -26.68 8.42
C ILE A 134 6.86 -27.56 7.29
N SER A 135 6.16 -28.67 7.00
CA SER A 135 6.54 -29.58 5.92
C SER A 135 6.45 -28.87 4.57
N TYR A 136 7.23 -29.37 3.61
CA TYR A 136 7.26 -28.81 2.26
C TYR A 136 5.88 -28.80 1.57
N GLU A 137 5.08 -29.84 1.79
CA GLU A 137 3.74 -29.97 1.22
C GLU A 137 2.80 -28.90 1.80
N ILE A 138 2.86 -28.66 3.12
CA ILE A 138 2.03 -27.65 3.79
C ILE A 138 2.46 -26.24 3.36
N LEU A 139 3.78 -26.00 3.30
CA LEU A 139 4.35 -24.76 2.79
C LEU A 139 3.83 -24.44 1.39
N SER A 140 3.88 -25.43 0.50
CA SER A 140 3.41 -25.29 -0.89
C SER A 140 1.91 -25.02 -0.96
N LEU A 141 1.09 -25.63 -0.10
CA LEU A 141 -0.34 -25.36 -0.02
C LEU A 141 -0.66 -23.94 0.46
N VAL A 142 0.07 -23.44 1.48
CA VAL A 142 -0.10 -22.06 1.96
C VAL A 142 0.28 -21.05 0.88
N LEU A 143 1.39 -21.30 0.16
CA LEU A 143 1.80 -20.46 -0.98
C LEU A 143 0.77 -20.52 -2.12
N ALA A 144 0.32 -21.72 -2.51
CA ALA A 144 -0.68 -21.90 -3.55
C ALA A 144 -2.00 -21.18 -3.20
N PHE A 145 -2.45 -21.29 -1.96
CA PHE A 145 -3.59 -20.54 -1.45
C PHE A 145 -3.37 -19.03 -1.59
N GLY A 146 -2.25 -18.51 -1.10
CA GLY A 146 -1.92 -17.09 -1.18
C GLY A 146 -1.85 -16.56 -2.61
N PHE A 147 -1.23 -17.29 -3.53
CA PHE A 147 -1.18 -16.91 -4.94
C PHE A 147 -2.54 -17.01 -5.62
N LEU A 148 -3.35 -18.02 -5.30
CA LEU A 148 -4.72 -18.13 -5.80
C LEU A 148 -5.56 -16.92 -5.36
N ILE A 149 -5.46 -16.50 -4.09
CA ILE A 149 -6.11 -15.27 -3.63
C ILE A 149 -5.60 -14.06 -4.41
N GLY A 150 -4.27 -13.93 -4.61
CA GLY A 150 -3.71 -12.86 -5.43
C GLY A 150 -4.29 -12.82 -6.85
N ILE A 151 -4.42 -13.97 -7.51
CA ILE A 151 -5.05 -14.09 -8.83
C ILE A 151 -6.51 -13.63 -8.78
N ILE A 152 -7.28 -14.05 -7.77
CA ILE A 152 -8.68 -13.63 -7.58
C ILE A 152 -8.77 -12.11 -7.43
N LEU A 153 -7.94 -11.49 -6.58
CA LEU A 153 -7.93 -10.04 -6.39
C LEU A 153 -7.72 -9.27 -7.71
N ILE A 154 -6.76 -9.71 -8.53
CA ILE A 154 -6.51 -9.10 -9.84
C ILE A 154 -7.68 -9.32 -10.80
N LEU A 155 -8.22 -10.55 -10.88
CA LEU A 155 -9.30 -10.87 -11.80
C LEU A 155 -10.60 -10.11 -11.48
N PHE A 156 -10.90 -9.95 -10.20
CA PHE A 156 -12.10 -9.28 -9.70
C PHE A 156 -11.89 -7.79 -9.40
N LYS A 157 -10.66 -7.28 -9.53
CA LYS A 157 -10.31 -5.86 -9.32
C LYS A 157 -10.59 -5.40 -7.89
N GLN A 158 -10.36 -6.28 -6.92
CA GLN A 158 -10.60 -6.04 -5.49
C GLN A 158 -9.30 -5.87 -4.74
N ASP A 159 -9.29 -4.97 -3.74
CA ASP A 159 -8.16 -4.71 -2.83
C ASP A 159 -6.80 -4.51 -3.51
N LEU A 160 -6.82 -3.98 -4.74
CA LEU A 160 -5.65 -3.86 -5.59
C LEU A 160 -4.54 -3.01 -4.95
N PHE A 161 -4.89 -2.16 -3.97
CA PHE A 161 -3.96 -1.31 -3.23
C PHE A 161 -2.83 -2.10 -2.55
N VAL A 162 -3.05 -3.38 -2.20
CA VAL A 162 -2.02 -4.24 -1.58
C VAL A 162 -0.84 -4.50 -2.53
N PHE A 163 -1.08 -4.39 -3.84
CA PHE A 163 -0.07 -4.58 -4.88
C PHE A 163 0.65 -3.29 -5.27
N LEU A 164 0.21 -2.13 -4.77
CA LEU A 164 0.69 -0.84 -5.22
C LEU A 164 1.68 -0.20 -4.24
N PRO A 165 2.70 0.51 -4.75
CA PRO A 165 3.59 1.29 -3.92
C PRO A 165 2.89 2.52 -3.34
N GLY A 166 3.16 2.87 -2.08
CA GLY A 166 2.63 4.10 -1.46
C GLY A 166 1.16 4.02 -1.03
N PHE A 167 0.63 2.80 -0.88
CA PHE A 167 -0.76 2.51 -0.49
C PHE A 167 -0.88 1.75 0.84
N HIS A 168 0.08 1.92 1.75
CA HIS A 168 0.15 1.19 3.03
C HIS A 168 0.38 -0.33 2.92
N GLY A 169 0.40 -0.90 1.71
CA GLY A 169 0.66 -2.33 1.48
C GLY A 169 1.98 -2.81 2.08
N GLY A 170 2.99 -1.94 2.17
CA GLY A 170 4.26 -2.21 2.84
C GLY A 170 4.11 -2.65 4.28
N ASN A 171 3.25 -1.97 5.03
CA ASN A 171 2.97 -2.31 6.42
C ASN A 171 2.36 -3.71 6.55
N LEU A 172 1.46 -4.08 5.64
CA LEU A 172 0.86 -5.40 5.62
C LEU A 172 1.91 -6.48 5.34
N ALA A 173 2.80 -6.23 4.37
CA ALA A 173 3.84 -7.18 3.99
C ALA A 173 4.86 -7.41 5.12
N VAL A 174 5.18 -6.39 5.91
CA VAL A 174 6.16 -6.50 7.02
C VAL A 174 5.57 -6.91 8.37
N LEU A 175 4.24 -6.82 8.56
CA LEU A 175 3.61 -7.00 9.88
C LEU A 175 3.90 -8.37 10.49
N CYS A 176 3.77 -9.45 9.70
CA CYS A 176 4.03 -10.80 10.18
C CYS A 176 5.51 -11.04 10.50
N TRP A 177 6.43 -10.38 9.78
CA TRP A 177 7.86 -10.40 10.11
C TRP A 177 8.12 -9.73 11.46
N ALA A 178 7.53 -8.55 11.68
CA ALA A 178 7.66 -7.82 12.94
C ALA A 178 7.13 -8.65 14.12
N TRP A 179 5.96 -9.27 13.97
CA TRP A 179 5.44 -10.21 14.98
C TRP A 179 6.37 -11.40 15.20
N GLY A 180 6.93 -11.99 14.14
CA GLY A 180 7.86 -13.11 14.28
C GLY A 180 9.13 -12.72 15.06
N PHE A 181 9.68 -11.52 14.82
CA PHE A 181 10.79 -11.01 15.62
C PHE A 181 10.39 -10.72 17.07
N PHE A 182 9.20 -10.16 17.29
CA PHE A 182 8.65 -9.91 18.62
C PHE A 182 8.48 -11.19 19.45
N TYR A 183 7.89 -12.23 18.87
CA TYR A 183 7.70 -13.50 19.57
C TYR A 183 9.02 -14.26 19.78
N ARG A 184 10.00 -14.12 18.87
CA ARG A 184 11.39 -14.58 19.11
C ARG A 184 12.04 -13.87 20.28
N TRP A 185 11.81 -12.56 20.43
CA TRP A 185 12.27 -11.79 21.59
C TRP A 185 11.60 -12.25 22.88
N GLU A 186 10.26 -12.39 22.88
CA GLU A 186 9.50 -12.87 24.04
C GLU A 186 10.02 -14.22 24.56
N GLU A 187 10.41 -15.12 23.66
CA GLU A 187 10.94 -16.44 24.03
C GLU A 187 12.42 -16.43 24.41
N SER A 188 13.28 -15.81 23.59
CA SER A 188 14.74 -15.93 23.75
C SER A 188 15.35 -14.92 24.74
N ASN A 189 14.70 -13.77 24.94
CA ASN A 189 15.24 -12.63 25.67
C ASN A 189 16.69 -12.25 25.25
N SER A 190 17.07 -12.52 24.00
CA SER A 190 18.45 -12.30 23.53
C SER A 190 18.67 -10.87 23.03
N LYS A 191 19.88 -10.33 23.23
CA LYS A 191 20.27 -8.98 22.76
C LYS A 191 20.04 -8.80 21.26
N LYS A 192 20.27 -9.84 20.45
CA LYS A 192 20.03 -9.80 19.00
C LYS A 192 18.55 -9.62 18.70
N SER A 193 17.67 -10.41 19.34
CA SER A 193 16.22 -10.28 19.15
C SER A 193 15.70 -8.92 19.65
N PHE A 194 16.27 -8.38 20.74
CA PHE A 194 15.96 -7.03 21.22
C PHE A 194 16.23 -5.95 20.16
N VAL A 195 17.45 -5.93 19.62
CA VAL A 195 17.86 -4.97 18.59
C VAL A 195 17.03 -5.11 17.33
N LEU A 196 16.73 -6.35 16.92
CA LEU A 196 15.84 -6.61 15.79
C LEU A 196 14.45 -6.02 16.02
N VAL A 197 13.80 -6.29 17.16
CA VAL A 197 12.47 -5.74 17.46
C VAL A 197 12.49 -4.22 17.49
N ALA A 198 13.45 -3.62 18.22
CA ALA A 198 13.56 -2.17 18.32
C ALA A 198 13.80 -1.52 16.95
N GLY A 199 14.71 -2.07 16.14
CA GLY A 199 15.01 -1.58 14.80
C GLY A 199 13.85 -1.75 13.81
N THR A 200 13.19 -2.91 13.81
CA THR A 200 12.03 -3.19 12.97
C THR A 200 10.86 -2.25 13.31
N VAL A 201 10.54 -2.09 14.60
CA VAL A 201 9.48 -1.17 15.04
C VAL A 201 9.84 0.28 14.70
N PHE A 202 11.09 0.68 14.90
CA PHE A 202 11.58 2.01 14.50
C PHE A 202 11.35 2.28 13.02
N LEU A 203 11.84 1.39 12.15
CA LEU A 203 11.75 1.56 10.70
C LEU A 203 10.31 1.61 10.21
N PHE A 204 9.45 0.71 10.68
CA PHE A 204 8.09 0.60 10.17
C PHE A 204 7.17 1.68 10.73
N ALA A 205 7.31 2.03 12.01
CA ALA A 205 6.58 3.16 12.59
C ALA A 205 6.99 4.50 11.97
N LEU A 206 8.28 4.66 11.58
CA LEU A 206 8.74 5.86 10.88
C LEU A 206 8.21 5.90 9.44
N SER A 207 8.18 4.75 8.77
CA SER A 207 7.67 4.61 7.41
C SER A 207 6.18 4.95 7.34
N ASP A 208 5.37 4.35 8.22
CA ASP A 208 3.93 4.56 8.21
C ASP A 208 3.33 4.24 9.58
N LEU A 209 2.69 5.25 10.17
CA LEU A 209 2.14 5.21 11.52
C LEU A 209 1.02 4.18 11.70
N LEU A 210 0.36 3.72 10.63
CA LEU A 210 -0.64 2.64 10.70
C LEU A 210 -0.04 1.32 11.20
N PHE A 211 1.27 1.13 11.06
CA PHE A 211 1.98 -0.03 11.59
C PHE A 211 1.75 -0.20 13.10
N ILE A 212 1.74 0.89 13.86
CA ILE A 212 1.66 0.86 15.33
C ILE A 212 0.38 0.15 15.81
N PRO A 213 -0.83 0.60 15.44
CA PRO A 213 -2.07 -0.08 15.84
C PRO A 213 -2.19 -1.49 15.26
N TYR A 214 -1.76 -1.72 14.00
CA TYR A 214 -1.72 -3.06 13.41
C TYR A 214 -0.87 -4.04 14.20
N PHE A 215 0.26 -3.57 14.72
CA PHE A 215 1.19 -4.38 15.49
C PHE A 215 0.75 -4.55 16.95
N LEU A 216 0.41 -3.45 17.62
CA LEU A 216 0.17 -3.40 19.07
C LEU A 216 -1.19 -3.97 19.48
N ILE A 217 -2.28 -3.66 18.75
CA ILE A 217 -3.62 -4.07 19.20
C ILE A 217 -3.74 -5.61 19.25
N PRO A 218 -3.31 -6.37 18.22
CA PRO A 218 -3.37 -7.83 18.28
C PRO A 218 -2.45 -8.45 19.34
N THR A 219 -1.23 -7.94 19.50
CA THR A 219 -0.26 -8.47 20.48
C THR A 219 -0.67 -8.14 21.92
N LEU A 220 -1.10 -6.91 22.19
CA LEU A 220 -1.62 -6.51 23.50
C LEU A 220 -2.92 -7.23 23.81
N GLY A 221 -3.83 -7.37 22.84
CA GLY A 221 -5.07 -8.12 22.99
C GLY A 221 -4.84 -9.57 23.42
N LEU A 222 -3.82 -10.23 22.85
CA LEU A 222 -3.40 -11.57 23.26
C LEU A 222 -2.83 -11.60 24.68
N HIS A 223 -1.89 -10.71 25.00
CA HIS A 223 -1.26 -10.67 26.33
C HIS A 223 -2.27 -10.32 27.43
N PHE A 224 -3.19 -9.41 27.14
CA PHE A 224 -4.28 -9.04 28.04
C PHE A 224 -5.24 -10.20 28.25
N SER A 225 -5.63 -10.91 27.19
CA SER A 225 -6.45 -12.12 27.28
C SER A 225 -5.78 -13.21 28.11
N ASP A 226 -4.48 -13.46 27.89
CA ASP A 226 -3.70 -14.41 28.69
C ASP A 226 -3.65 -14.02 30.17
N TRP A 227 -3.41 -12.73 30.48
CA TRP A 227 -3.44 -12.24 31.87
C TRP A 227 -4.84 -12.36 32.50
N LEU A 228 -5.89 -11.99 31.79
CA LEU A 228 -7.25 -11.95 32.31
C LEU A 228 -7.80 -13.35 32.63
N PHE A 229 -7.49 -14.34 31.79
CA PHE A 229 -8.08 -15.68 31.84
C PHE A 229 -7.16 -16.79 32.35
N LYS A 230 -5.83 -16.60 32.38
CA LYS A 230 -4.89 -17.64 32.86
C LYS A 230 -4.21 -17.26 34.16
N GLU A 231 -3.64 -16.06 34.25
CA GLU A 231 -2.80 -15.69 35.40
C GLU A 231 -2.87 -14.18 35.70
N ARG A 232 -3.72 -13.81 36.67
CA ARG A 232 -3.84 -12.43 37.16
C ARG A 232 -2.78 -12.15 38.23
N SER A 233 -1.54 -11.94 37.81
CA SER A 233 -0.43 -11.60 38.72
C SER A 233 0.26 -10.29 38.31
N ILE A 234 0.75 -9.53 39.30
CA ILE A 234 1.54 -8.31 39.08
C ILE A 234 2.85 -8.67 38.36
N HIS A 235 3.45 -9.81 38.70
CA HIS A 235 4.65 -10.31 38.04
C HIS A 235 4.42 -10.53 36.54
N ARG A 236 3.25 -11.05 36.14
CA ARG A 236 2.88 -11.18 34.72
C ARG A 236 2.81 -9.83 34.02
N VAL A 237 2.25 -8.80 34.68
CA VAL A 237 2.20 -7.43 34.13
C VAL A 237 3.61 -6.85 33.95
N GLN A 238 4.50 -7.04 34.93
CA GLN A 238 5.90 -6.62 34.82
C GLN A 238 6.62 -7.32 33.66
N LYS A 239 6.40 -8.62 33.50
CA LYS A 239 6.94 -9.39 32.37
C LYS A 239 6.44 -8.86 31.03
N ILE A 240 5.13 -8.59 30.92
CA ILE A 240 4.53 -7.99 29.72
C ILE A 240 5.18 -6.64 29.43
N ALA A 241 5.27 -5.75 30.43
CA ALA A 241 5.88 -4.43 30.27
C ALA A 241 7.34 -4.52 29.78
N TYR A 242 8.14 -5.42 30.36
CA TYR A 242 9.51 -5.68 29.92
C TYR A 242 9.58 -6.18 28.46
N THR A 243 8.69 -7.10 28.07
CA THR A 243 8.64 -7.60 26.67
C THR A 243 8.37 -6.46 25.67
N TYR A 244 7.57 -5.45 26.04
CA TYR A 244 7.26 -4.30 25.19
C TYR A 244 8.32 -3.18 25.22
N PHE A 245 9.34 -3.26 26.08
CA PHE A 245 10.38 -2.25 26.15
C PHE A 245 11.08 -1.96 24.81
N PRO A 246 11.56 -2.95 24.01
CA PRO A 246 12.14 -2.65 22.69
C PRO A 246 11.14 -2.03 21.71
N VAL A 247 9.86 -2.39 21.81
CA VAL A 247 8.79 -1.80 21.00
C VAL A 247 8.62 -0.32 21.34
N PHE A 248 8.57 0.00 22.63
CA PHE A 248 8.50 1.38 23.12
C PHE A 248 9.70 2.20 22.63
N LEU A 249 10.92 1.68 22.76
CA LEU A 249 12.13 2.35 22.27
C LEU A 249 12.06 2.62 20.75
N GLY A 250 11.61 1.64 19.96
CA GLY A 250 11.44 1.81 18.52
C GLY A 250 10.45 2.91 18.16
N ILE A 251 9.29 2.96 18.83
CA ILE A 251 8.27 4.00 18.63
C ILE A 251 8.81 5.38 19.03
N VAL A 252 9.48 5.49 20.18
CA VAL A 252 10.06 6.77 20.65
C VAL A 252 11.13 7.26 19.67
N ALA A 253 12.05 6.40 19.24
CA ALA A 253 13.07 6.75 18.27
C ALA A 253 12.44 7.20 16.93
N SER A 254 11.41 6.50 16.47
CA SER A 254 10.67 6.84 15.25
C SER A 254 10.04 8.22 15.39
N ARG A 255 9.40 8.50 16.52
CA ARG A 255 8.78 9.80 16.80
C ARG A 255 9.81 10.92 16.84
N ILE A 256 10.96 10.72 17.47
CA ILE A 256 12.05 11.71 17.51
C ILE A 256 12.53 12.02 16.10
N VAL A 257 12.84 10.99 15.31
CA VAL A 257 13.29 11.17 13.92
C VAL A 257 12.23 11.85 13.08
N PHE A 258 10.96 11.47 13.21
CA PHE A 258 9.86 12.13 12.51
C PHE A 258 9.74 13.61 12.89
N GLN A 259 9.95 13.99 14.15
CA GLN A 259 9.97 15.42 14.54
C GLN A 259 11.14 16.17 13.93
N ILE A 260 12.32 15.54 13.83
CA ILE A 260 13.49 16.11 13.14
C ILE A 260 13.18 16.32 11.66
N LEU A 261 12.61 15.31 10.99
CA LEU A 261 12.19 15.40 9.58
C LEU A 261 11.14 16.50 9.39
N ARG A 262 10.12 16.59 10.25
CA ARG A 262 9.08 17.63 10.14
C ARG A 262 9.63 19.06 10.24
N LYS A 263 10.67 19.26 11.05
CA LYS A 263 11.36 20.55 11.21
C LYS A 263 12.35 20.86 10.08
N ASN A 264 12.51 19.95 9.12
CA ASN A 264 13.39 20.15 7.99
C ASN A 264 12.79 21.17 7.02
N ASN A 265 13.56 22.22 6.70
CA ASN A 265 13.16 23.27 5.76
C ASN A 265 13.45 22.91 4.30
N PHE A 266 14.31 21.91 4.09
CA PHE A 266 14.75 21.45 2.78
C PHE A 266 13.71 20.51 2.12
N ILE A 267 13.18 19.53 2.85
CA ILE A 267 12.04 18.68 2.43
C ILE A 267 10.84 18.97 3.33
N PHE A 268 9.68 19.18 2.72
CA PHE A 268 8.44 19.35 3.45
C PHE A 268 7.81 18.02 3.83
N PHE A 269 7.86 17.68 5.11
CA PHE A 269 7.05 16.61 5.69
C PHE A 269 5.82 17.21 6.38
N PRO A 270 4.59 16.93 5.89
CA PRO A 270 3.38 17.48 6.50
C PRO A 270 3.20 16.98 7.93
N GLY A 271 2.58 17.82 8.76
CA GLY A 271 2.17 17.42 10.10
C GLY A 271 1.08 16.36 10.05
N THR A 272 1.06 15.47 11.05
CA THR A 272 -0.08 14.59 11.30
C THR A 272 -1.29 15.44 11.68
N ALA A 273 -2.46 15.17 11.10
CA ALA A 273 -3.71 15.83 11.48
C ALA A 273 -3.87 15.79 13.01
N ALA A 274 -3.86 16.96 13.65
CA ALA A 274 -4.09 17.07 15.08
C ALA A 274 -5.59 16.90 15.35
N PRO A 275 -6.00 16.19 16.41
CA PRO A 275 -7.40 16.02 16.73
C PRO A 275 -8.10 17.37 16.93
N LYS A 276 -9.35 17.46 16.51
CA LYS A 276 -10.31 18.38 17.15
C LYS A 276 -10.37 18.03 18.64
N LYS A 277 -10.57 19.01 19.53
CA LYS A 277 -10.63 18.76 20.97
C LYS A 277 -11.60 17.61 21.26
N LEU A 278 -11.12 16.56 21.93
CA LEU A 278 -11.84 15.28 22.12
C LEU A 278 -13.28 15.48 22.62
N GLY A 279 -13.49 16.45 23.52
CA GLY A 279 -14.80 16.80 24.08
C GLY A 279 -15.78 17.38 23.06
N GLU A 280 -15.32 18.18 22.09
CA GLU A 280 -16.17 18.74 21.03
C GLU A 280 -16.60 17.66 20.03
N THR A 281 -15.76 16.66 19.78
CA THR A 281 -16.12 15.56 18.88
C THR A 281 -17.12 14.60 19.51
N ILE A 282 -16.93 14.24 20.78
CA ILE A 282 -17.87 13.37 21.51
C ILE A 282 -19.25 14.02 21.62
N ALA A 283 -19.31 15.32 21.92
CA ALA A 283 -20.56 16.07 21.98
C ALA A 283 -21.32 16.12 20.63
N ASN A 284 -20.61 16.01 19.51
CA ASN A 284 -21.17 16.02 18.16
C ASN A 284 -21.27 14.63 17.53
N TRP A 285 -21.20 13.55 18.33
CA TRP A 285 -21.26 12.17 17.83
C TRP A 285 -22.62 11.86 17.20
N LYS A 286 -22.62 11.60 15.88
CA LYS A 286 -23.82 11.18 15.14
C LYS A 286 -23.79 9.67 14.92
N TRP A 287 -24.61 8.95 15.66
CA TRP A 287 -24.75 7.50 15.54
C TRP A 287 -25.07 7.05 14.11
N GLU A 288 -25.90 7.80 13.39
CA GLU A 288 -26.24 7.52 11.99
C GLU A 288 -24.99 7.49 11.10
N SER A 289 -24.09 8.46 11.24
CA SER A 289 -22.84 8.51 10.47
C SER A 289 -21.93 7.34 10.82
N PHE A 290 -21.88 6.96 12.11
CA PHE A 290 -21.13 5.79 12.58
C PHE A 290 -21.66 4.49 11.97
N PHE A 291 -22.97 4.24 12.09
CA PHE A 291 -23.59 3.04 11.53
C PHE A 291 -23.49 3.00 10.00
N HIS A 292 -23.57 4.14 9.32
CA HIS A 292 -23.32 4.22 7.88
C HIS A 292 -21.88 3.77 7.54
N SER A 293 -20.88 4.28 8.26
CA SER A 293 -19.48 3.92 8.01
C SER A 293 -19.17 2.47 8.40
N PHE A 294 -19.77 1.96 9.48
CA PHE A 294 -19.69 0.56 9.86
C PHE A 294 -20.35 -0.35 8.81
N SER A 295 -21.54 0.02 8.33
CA SER A 295 -22.24 -0.70 7.26
C SER A 295 -21.43 -0.69 5.97
N TYR A 296 -20.81 0.44 5.62
CA TYR A 296 -19.90 0.54 4.48
C TYR A 296 -18.69 -0.39 4.64
N LEU A 297 -17.98 -0.32 5.78
CA LEU A 297 -16.87 -1.23 6.09
C LEU A 297 -17.26 -2.70 5.92
N CYS A 298 -18.38 -3.10 6.54
CA CYS A 298 -18.91 -4.45 6.45
C CYS A 298 -19.31 -4.82 5.02
N LYS A 299 -19.92 -3.91 4.27
CA LYS A 299 -20.37 -4.13 2.89
C LYS A 299 -19.20 -4.29 1.93
N GLU A 300 -18.15 -3.47 2.05
CA GLU A 300 -16.99 -3.57 1.15
C GLU A 300 -16.14 -4.81 1.49
N ASN A 301 -16.12 -5.24 2.77
CA ASN A 301 -15.26 -6.33 3.24
C ASN A 301 -16.01 -7.62 3.62
N TRP A 302 -17.28 -7.77 3.23
CA TRP A 302 -18.17 -8.80 3.76
C TRP A 302 -17.62 -10.22 3.56
N ILE A 303 -17.00 -10.49 2.40
CA ILE A 303 -16.46 -11.80 2.05
C ILE A 303 -15.38 -12.20 3.06
N TYR A 304 -14.43 -11.31 3.33
CA TYR A 304 -13.34 -11.59 4.26
C TYR A 304 -13.86 -11.75 5.69
N LEU A 305 -14.77 -10.89 6.13
CA LEU A 305 -15.34 -10.96 7.47
C LEU A 305 -16.08 -12.29 7.70
N VAL A 306 -16.90 -12.71 6.74
CA VAL A 306 -17.60 -14.01 6.78
C VAL A 306 -16.61 -15.16 6.78
N LEU A 307 -15.61 -15.14 5.90
CA LEU A 307 -14.60 -16.21 5.82
C LEU A 307 -13.73 -16.29 7.08
N ILE A 308 -13.35 -15.16 7.68
CA ILE A 308 -12.61 -15.14 8.95
C ILE A 308 -13.43 -15.78 10.06
N ILE A 309 -14.70 -15.38 10.22
CA ILE A 309 -15.57 -15.93 11.27
C ILE A 309 -15.84 -17.42 11.03
N PHE A 310 -16.09 -17.82 9.78
CA PHE A 310 -16.31 -19.21 9.40
C PHE A 310 -15.08 -20.09 9.67
N LEU A 311 -13.89 -19.67 9.19
CA LEU A 311 -12.64 -20.39 9.42
C LEU A 311 -12.28 -20.44 10.91
N PHE A 312 -12.53 -19.37 11.65
CA PHE A 312 -12.37 -19.36 13.10
C PHE A 312 -13.28 -20.41 13.77
N GLY A 313 -14.57 -20.47 13.39
CA GLY A 313 -15.52 -21.46 13.88
C GLY A 313 -15.08 -22.90 13.59
N LEU A 314 -14.65 -23.18 12.36
CA LEU A 314 -14.10 -24.48 11.97
C LEU A 314 -12.85 -24.85 12.78
N LEU A 315 -11.90 -23.92 12.91
CA LEU A 315 -10.69 -24.13 13.69
C LEU A 315 -11.01 -24.42 15.17
N LYS A 316 -12.02 -23.77 15.74
CA LYS A 316 -12.49 -24.06 17.11
C LYS A 316 -13.09 -25.45 17.24
N PHE A 317 -13.86 -25.90 16.25
CA PHE A 317 -14.41 -27.24 16.23
C PHE A 317 -13.31 -28.32 16.10
N LEU A 318 -12.31 -28.08 15.24
CA LEU A 318 -11.18 -28.98 15.00
C LEU A 318 -10.12 -28.98 16.13
N SER A 319 -10.19 -28.03 17.08
CA SER A 319 -9.20 -27.87 18.15
C SER A 319 -9.42 -28.79 19.37
N LYS A 320 -10.36 -29.75 19.31
CA LYS A 320 -10.55 -30.68 20.44
C LYS A 320 -9.42 -31.71 20.50
N LYS A 321 -8.65 -31.68 21.60
CA LYS A 321 -7.94 -32.81 22.23
C LYS A 321 -6.69 -33.41 21.52
N GLU A 322 -5.89 -32.61 20.80
CA GLU A 322 -4.57 -33.08 20.32
C GLU A 322 -3.40 -32.32 20.97
N GLU A 323 -2.43 -33.07 21.50
CA GLU A 323 -1.21 -32.62 22.20
C GLU A 323 -0.13 -31.99 21.29
N GLY A 324 -0.33 -31.92 19.97
CA GLY A 324 0.78 -31.67 19.04
C GLY A 324 1.17 -30.20 18.81
N THR A 325 0.20 -29.29 18.65
CA THR A 325 0.50 -27.92 18.15
C THR A 325 -0.38 -26.84 18.76
N ASN A 326 0.25 -25.86 19.43
CA ASN A 326 -0.46 -24.71 19.99
C ASN A 326 -0.79 -23.66 18.91
N LEU A 327 -1.78 -23.96 18.07
CA LEU A 327 -2.31 -23.03 17.06
C LEU A 327 -3.17 -21.91 17.66
N ARG A 328 -3.40 -21.89 18.98
CA ARG A 328 -4.31 -20.92 19.61
C ARG A 328 -3.82 -19.48 19.40
N LYS A 329 -2.53 -19.22 19.63
CA LYS A 329 -1.94 -17.88 19.48
C LYS A 329 -2.16 -17.28 18.08
N PRO A 330 -1.74 -17.92 16.96
CA PRO A 330 -1.91 -17.35 15.64
C PRO A 330 -3.38 -17.16 15.24
N ILE A 331 -4.29 -18.07 15.65
CA ILE A 331 -5.74 -17.91 15.39
C ILE A 331 -6.27 -16.60 15.96
N TYR A 332 -6.00 -16.34 17.24
CA TYR A 332 -6.49 -15.13 17.89
C TYR A 332 -5.76 -13.88 17.38
N LEU A 333 -4.48 -13.98 17.03
CA LEU A 333 -3.73 -12.86 16.45
C LEU A 333 -4.39 -12.36 15.16
N PHE A 334 -4.65 -13.27 14.20
CA PHE A 334 -5.27 -12.93 12.93
C PHE A 334 -6.76 -12.58 13.06
N LEU A 335 -7.47 -13.16 14.03
CA LEU A 335 -8.85 -12.75 14.34
C LEU A 335 -8.90 -11.31 14.88
N ILE A 336 -8.04 -10.96 15.84
CA ILE A 336 -7.99 -9.61 16.39
C ILE A 336 -7.59 -8.62 15.29
N LEU A 337 -6.61 -8.97 14.45
CA LEU A 337 -6.22 -8.17 13.30
C LEU A 337 -7.38 -7.94 12.33
N GLY A 338 -8.08 -9.00 11.91
CA GLY A 338 -9.10 -8.88 10.86
C GLY A 338 -10.46 -8.37 11.33
N ILE A 339 -10.74 -8.36 12.64
CA ILE A 339 -12.06 -7.97 13.18
C ILE A 339 -11.95 -6.78 14.13
N ILE A 340 -11.06 -6.83 15.12
CA ILE A 340 -11.02 -5.84 16.21
C ILE A 340 -10.28 -4.57 15.80
N VAL A 341 -9.19 -4.70 15.05
CA VAL A 341 -8.40 -3.54 14.57
C VAL A 341 -9.23 -2.62 13.66
N PRO A 342 -9.98 -3.13 12.65
CA PRO A 342 -10.88 -2.31 11.84
C PRO A 342 -11.91 -1.54 12.67
N LEU A 343 -12.49 -2.18 13.70
CA LEU A 343 -13.43 -1.52 14.61
C LEU A 343 -12.76 -0.39 15.40
N PHE A 344 -11.52 -0.60 15.86
CA PHE A 344 -10.75 0.44 16.53
C PHE A 344 -10.47 1.62 15.61
N PHE A 345 -10.12 1.36 14.34
CA PHE A 345 -9.93 2.40 13.33
C PHE A 345 -11.20 3.14 12.97
N LEU A 346 -12.33 2.46 12.91
CA LEU A 346 -13.62 3.12 12.75
C LEU A 346 -13.85 4.10 13.91
N VAL A 347 -13.75 3.64 15.16
CA VAL A 347 -13.93 4.49 16.35
C VAL A 347 -12.94 5.65 16.36
N TYR A 348 -11.67 5.40 16.05
CA TYR A 348 -10.63 6.42 15.93
C TYR A 348 -10.99 7.45 14.85
N GLY A 349 -11.37 7.02 13.64
CA GLY A 349 -11.79 7.90 12.55
C GLY A 349 -12.93 8.84 12.95
N PHE A 350 -13.89 8.33 13.72
CA PHE A 350 -14.99 9.14 14.27
C PHE A 350 -14.53 10.14 15.33
N ILE A 351 -13.74 9.72 16.32
CA ILE A 351 -13.22 10.60 17.38
C ILE A 351 -12.40 11.76 16.81
N PHE A 352 -11.72 11.53 15.68
CA PHE A 352 -10.88 12.53 15.03
C PHE A 352 -11.62 13.34 13.94
N GLY A 353 -12.91 13.08 13.71
CA GLY A 353 -13.71 13.78 12.71
C GLY A 353 -13.22 13.57 11.28
N LEU A 354 -12.53 12.44 11.03
CA LEU A 354 -12.07 12.02 9.69
C LEU A 354 -13.22 11.45 8.85
N THR A 355 -14.36 11.20 9.50
CA THR A 355 -15.62 10.84 8.86
C THR A 355 -16.29 12.13 8.38
N GLY A 356 -16.38 12.35 7.06
CA GLY A 356 -17.06 13.50 6.48
C GLY A 356 -18.57 13.53 6.81
N LYS A 357 -19.29 14.53 6.29
CA LYS A 357 -20.77 14.60 6.44
C LYS A 357 -21.50 13.34 5.90
N SER A 358 -20.84 12.58 5.04
CA SER A 358 -21.27 11.33 4.41
C SER A 358 -20.62 10.06 5.01
N GLY A 359 -19.89 10.18 6.13
CA GLY A 359 -19.11 9.09 6.72
C GLY A 359 -17.70 8.96 6.14
N ILE A 360 -17.04 7.83 6.41
CA ILE A 360 -15.79 7.45 5.76
C ILE A 360 -16.07 7.17 4.27
N GLN A 361 -15.63 8.06 3.38
CA GLN A 361 -15.67 7.84 1.93
C GLN A 361 -14.26 7.47 1.44
N GLY A 362 -14.10 6.28 0.84
CA GLY A 362 -12.89 5.88 0.10
C GLY A 362 -11.65 5.57 0.94
N ILE A 363 -11.77 4.66 1.93
CA ILE A 363 -10.71 4.35 2.91
C ILE A 363 -10.34 2.85 2.89
N ASP A 364 -10.64 2.11 1.82
CA ASP A 364 -10.38 0.65 1.75
C ASP A 364 -8.91 0.31 2.01
N ARG A 365 -7.97 1.17 1.58
CA ARG A 365 -6.53 0.99 1.82
C ARG A 365 -6.10 1.00 3.29
N TYR A 366 -6.91 1.56 4.20
CA TYR A 366 -6.65 1.56 5.65
C TYR A 366 -7.24 0.34 6.36
N PHE A 367 -7.98 -0.51 5.65
CA PHE A 367 -8.59 -1.73 6.16
C PHE A 367 -7.96 -3.02 5.58
N GLY A 368 -6.80 -2.89 4.94
CA GLY A 368 -6.08 -4.04 4.36
C GLY A 368 -5.62 -5.09 5.38
N GLU A 369 -5.64 -4.76 6.67
CA GLU A 369 -5.45 -5.72 7.75
C GLU A 369 -6.54 -6.81 7.78
N ILE A 370 -7.73 -6.55 7.23
CA ILE A 370 -8.80 -7.55 7.09
C ILE A 370 -8.36 -8.66 6.14
N LEU A 371 -7.83 -8.29 4.97
CA LEU A 371 -7.27 -9.24 4.01
C LEU A 371 -6.12 -10.05 4.63
N LEU A 372 -5.21 -9.39 5.37
CA LEU A 372 -4.12 -10.09 6.05
C LEU A 372 -4.63 -11.03 7.16
N GLY A 373 -5.68 -10.62 7.89
CA GLY A 373 -6.38 -11.48 8.86
C GLY A 373 -6.98 -12.72 8.19
N PHE A 374 -7.61 -12.56 7.03
CA PHE A 374 -8.16 -13.65 6.22
C PHE A 374 -7.05 -14.59 5.71
N LEU A 375 -5.97 -14.07 5.14
CA LEU A 375 -4.85 -14.88 4.66
C LEU A 375 -4.20 -15.65 5.81
N GLY A 376 -3.98 -14.99 6.94
CA GLY A 376 -3.37 -15.59 8.11
C GLY A 376 -4.22 -16.69 8.73
N ILE A 377 -5.52 -16.48 8.92
CA ILE A 377 -6.42 -17.52 9.45
C ILE A 377 -6.62 -18.67 8.46
N GLY A 378 -6.65 -18.38 7.15
CA GLY A 378 -6.65 -19.38 6.08
C GLY A 378 -5.38 -20.24 6.11
N ALA A 379 -4.21 -19.64 6.29
CA ALA A 379 -2.96 -20.37 6.46
C ALA A 379 -3.00 -21.28 7.70
N VAL A 380 -3.46 -20.78 8.84
CA VAL A 380 -3.61 -21.61 10.07
C VAL A 380 -4.58 -22.77 9.85
N TYR A 381 -5.68 -22.55 9.13
CA TYR A 381 -6.61 -23.61 8.74
C TYR A 381 -5.93 -24.68 7.88
N ILE A 382 -5.16 -24.27 6.87
CA ILE A 382 -4.38 -25.19 6.03
C ILE A 382 -3.41 -26.01 6.87
N LEU A 383 -2.68 -25.39 7.80
CA LEU A 383 -1.78 -26.13 8.71
C LEU A 383 -2.52 -27.23 9.48
N LYS A 384 -3.68 -26.91 10.07
CA LYS A 384 -4.42 -27.87 10.90
C LYS A 384 -5.02 -29.01 10.08
N ILE A 385 -5.67 -28.70 8.96
CA ILE A 385 -6.37 -29.70 8.15
C ILE A 385 -5.42 -30.58 7.34
N SER A 386 -4.21 -30.08 7.03
CA SER A 386 -3.21 -30.84 6.26
C SER A 386 -2.60 -32.02 7.01
N ASN A 387 -2.88 -32.16 8.31
CA ASN A 387 -2.59 -33.37 9.08
C ASN A 387 -3.42 -34.57 8.60
N ILE A 388 -4.54 -34.33 7.90
CA ILE A 388 -5.37 -35.37 7.29
C ILE A 388 -4.91 -35.57 5.83
N PRO A 389 -4.29 -36.71 5.45
CA PRO A 389 -3.69 -36.89 4.13
C PRO A 389 -4.66 -36.67 2.96
N ILE A 390 -5.89 -37.16 3.09
CA ILE A 390 -6.94 -37.00 2.06
C ILE A 390 -7.31 -35.52 1.91
N ALA A 391 -7.54 -34.81 3.02
CA ALA A 391 -7.89 -33.39 2.97
C ALA A 391 -6.76 -32.54 2.36
N LYS A 392 -5.50 -32.85 2.70
CA LYS A 392 -4.31 -32.22 2.11
C LYS A 392 -4.26 -32.38 0.59
N PHE A 393 -4.51 -33.60 0.09
CA PHE A 393 -4.53 -33.88 -1.34
C PHE A 393 -5.70 -33.18 -2.05
N VAL A 394 -6.91 -33.24 -1.47
CA VAL A 394 -8.11 -32.57 -2.00
C VAL A 394 -7.88 -31.05 -2.09
N LEU A 395 -7.32 -30.43 -1.05
CA LEU A 395 -6.96 -29.01 -1.08
C LEU A 395 -5.96 -28.70 -2.20
N GLY A 396 -4.94 -29.55 -2.37
CA GLY A 396 -4.00 -29.43 -3.48
C GLY A 396 -4.69 -29.43 -4.84
N CYS A 397 -5.61 -30.37 -5.08
CA CYS A 397 -6.39 -30.44 -6.32
C CYS A 397 -7.30 -29.22 -6.51
N VAL A 398 -7.96 -28.76 -5.45
CA VAL A 398 -8.83 -27.56 -5.50
C VAL A 398 -8.02 -26.31 -5.86
N PHE A 399 -6.87 -26.10 -5.20
CA PHE A 399 -6.01 -24.97 -5.52
C PHE A 399 -5.43 -25.07 -6.93
N PHE A 400 -4.98 -26.26 -7.33
CA PHE A 400 -4.49 -26.50 -8.69
C PHE A 400 -5.54 -26.14 -9.75
N LEU A 401 -6.77 -26.62 -9.60
CA LEU A 401 -7.86 -26.31 -10.52
C LEU A 401 -8.20 -24.81 -10.52
N GLY A 402 -8.28 -24.19 -9.34
CA GLY A 402 -8.52 -22.75 -9.21
C GLY A 402 -7.44 -21.91 -9.90
N ILE A 403 -6.17 -22.30 -9.75
CA ILE A 403 -5.03 -21.65 -10.41
C ILE A 403 -5.12 -21.81 -11.93
N LEU A 404 -5.41 -23.01 -12.44
CA LEU A 404 -5.57 -23.24 -13.87
C LEU A 404 -6.72 -22.43 -14.47
N LEU A 405 -7.86 -22.35 -13.78
CA LEU A 405 -8.99 -21.50 -14.18
C LEU A 405 -8.60 -20.02 -14.18
N GLY A 406 -7.82 -19.59 -13.18
CA GLY A 406 -7.31 -18.22 -13.09
C GLY A 406 -6.33 -17.87 -14.23
N ILE A 407 -5.42 -18.79 -14.56
CA ILE A 407 -4.51 -18.67 -15.71
C ILE A 407 -5.30 -18.58 -17.01
N TYR A 408 -6.24 -19.49 -17.23
CA TYR A 408 -7.09 -19.51 -18.43
C TYR A 408 -7.92 -18.22 -18.54
N SER A 409 -8.53 -17.76 -17.45
CA SER A 409 -9.29 -16.51 -17.42
C SER A 409 -8.41 -15.29 -17.72
N SER A 410 -7.17 -15.31 -17.23
CA SER A 410 -6.23 -14.22 -17.48
C SER A 410 -5.77 -14.18 -18.93
N TYR A 411 -5.38 -15.33 -19.47
CA TYR A 411 -4.89 -15.46 -20.84
C TYR A 411 -5.98 -15.15 -21.87
N SER A 412 -7.21 -15.66 -21.66
CA SER A 412 -8.34 -15.46 -22.59
C SER A 412 -8.76 -13.98 -22.73
N LYS A 413 -8.41 -13.13 -21.77
CA LYS A 413 -8.69 -11.69 -21.78
C LYS A 413 -7.52 -10.84 -22.30
N GLY A 414 -6.44 -11.47 -22.76
CA GLY A 414 -5.24 -10.80 -23.26
C GLY A 414 -4.24 -10.43 -22.16
N LEU A 415 -2.97 -10.38 -22.56
CA LEU A 415 -1.82 -10.04 -21.72
C LEU A 415 -0.98 -8.98 -22.40
N GLY A 416 -0.37 -8.09 -21.62
CA GLY A 416 0.48 -7.01 -22.10
C GLY A 416 1.44 -6.54 -21.02
N LEU A 417 2.52 -5.90 -21.46
CA LEU A 417 3.57 -5.37 -20.57
C LEU A 417 3.67 -3.84 -20.66
N THR A 418 3.33 -3.26 -21.79
CA THR A 418 3.43 -1.83 -22.04
C THR A 418 2.05 -1.19 -21.97
N HIS A 419 1.95 -0.07 -21.26
CA HIS A 419 0.73 0.69 -21.13
C HIS A 419 0.96 2.11 -21.65
N TYR A 420 0.20 2.48 -22.69
CA TYR A 420 0.18 3.84 -23.20
C TYR A 420 -1.25 4.39 -23.08
N PRO A 421 -1.56 5.14 -22.01
CA PRO A 421 -2.92 5.59 -21.76
C PRO A 421 -3.45 6.40 -22.94
N ALA A 422 -4.67 6.11 -23.39
CA ALA A 422 -5.29 6.81 -24.54
C ALA A 422 -5.34 8.34 -24.33
N LYS A 423 -5.57 8.78 -23.08
CA LYS A 423 -5.54 10.20 -22.71
C LYS A 423 -4.16 10.82 -22.92
N VAL A 424 -3.09 10.14 -22.49
CA VAL A 424 -1.71 10.60 -22.70
C VAL A 424 -1.36 10.59 -24.18
N ALA A 425 -1.78 9.56 -24.92
CA ALA A 425 -1.55 9.47 -26.36
C ALA A 425 -2.20 10.63 -27.14
N CYS A 426 -3.44 10.99 -26.78
CA CYS A 426 -4.12 12.15 -27.36
C CYS A 426 -3.38 13.45 -27.05
N LEU A 427 -2.97 13.65 -25.80
CA LEU A 427 -2.23 14.84 -25.38
C LEU A 427 -0.86 14.95 -26.06
N ASP A 428 -0.16 13.84 -26.25
CA ASP A 428 1.10 13.80 -26.99
C ASP A 428 0.91 14.19 -28.47
N GLY A 429 -0.19 13.78 -29.10
CA GLY A 429 -0.53 14.20 -30.46
C GLY A 429 -0.80 15.71 -30.56
N LEU A 430 -1.52 16.28 -29.59
CA LEU A 430 -1.75 17.73 -29.51
C LEU A 430 -0.46 18.50 -29.20
N ALA A 431 0.40 17.94 -28.34
CA ALA A 431 1.68 18.54 -27.98
C ALA A 431 2.66 18.59 -29.15
N GLU A 432 2.63 17.60 -30.02
CA GLU A 432 3.42 17.58 -31.26
C GLU A 432 2.95 18.66 -32.23
N ALA A 433 1.64 18.82 -32.41
CA ALA A 433 1.07 19.83 -33.31
C ALA A 433 1.26 21.28 -32.80
N ASN A 434 1.26 21.49 -31.49
CA ASN A 434 1.27 22.83 -30.88
C ASN A 434 2.56 23.14 -30.10
N HIS A 435 3.57 22.28 -30.18
CA HIS A 435 4.85 22.39 -29.46
C HIS A 435 4.70 22.60 -27.93
N TRP A 436 3.73 21.94 -27.32
CA TRP A 436 3.50 22.05 -25.88
C TRP A 436 4.64 21.43 -25.07
N LYS A 437 4.95 22.07 -23.94
CA LYS A 437 5.94 21.56 -22.99
C LYS A 437 5.42 21.57 -21.56
N ARG A 438 4.90 22.69 -21.08
CA ARG A 438 4.38 22.86 -19.71
C ARG A 438 2.95 23.34 -19.71
N GLY A 439 2.16 22.83 -18.77
CA GLY A 439 0.75 23.16 -18.68
C GLY A 439 0.19 23.12 -17.26
N ILE A 440 -1.09 23.44 -17.15
CA ILE A 440 -1.87 23.42 -15.91
C ILE A 440 -2.78 22.19 -15.94
N ALA A 441 -2.75 21.36 -14.90
CA ALA A 441 -3.66 20.24 -14.78
C ALA A 441 -3.97 19.91 -13.32
N SER A 442 -5.01 19.12 -13.08
CA SER A 442 -5.29 18.55 -11.77
C SER A 442 -4.46 17.30 -11.50
N PHE A 443 -4.36 16.95 -10.22
CA PHE A 443 -3.63 15.81 -9.67
C PHE A 443 -3.69 14.53 -10.53
N TRP A 444 -4.87 14.15 -11.03
CA TRP A 444 -5.10 12.89 -11.74
C TRP A 444 -4.43 12.81 -13.12
N TYR A 445 -4.04 13.95 -13.69
CA TYR A 445 -3.40 14.02 -15.02
C TYR A 445 -1.88 14.09 -14.92
N VAL A 446 -1.37 14.75 -13.89
CA VAL A 446 0.01 15.21 -13.85
C VAL A 446 1.01 14.07 -13.92
N ARG A 447 0.84 13.05 -13.08
CA ARG A 447 1.83 11.97 -12.95
C ARG A 447 1.77 10.96 -14.09
N PRO A 448 0.58 10.47 -14.51
CA PRO A 448 0.49 9.65 -15.70
C PRO A 448 1.13 10.33 -16.92
N MET A 449 0.92 11.64 -17.10
CA MET A 449 1.56 12.38 -18.18
C MET A 449 3.08 12.45 -18.05
N ARG A 450 3.61 12.85 -16.89
CA ARG A 450 5.07 12.95 -16.67
C ARG A 450 5.82 11.63 -16.82
N ILE A 451 5.15 10.50 -16.54
CA ILE A 451 5.74 9.15 -16.62
C ILE A 451 5.57 8.53 -18.01
N PHE A 452 4.40 8.64 -18.63
CA PHE A 452 4.08 7.91 -19.88
C PHE A 452 4.11 8.79 -21.15
N SER A 453 4.20 10.11 -21.04
CA SER A 453 4.30 11.00 -22.21
C SER A 453 5.61 10.77 -22.95
N LYS A 454 5.52 10.57 -24.26
CA LYS A 454 6.66 10.47 -25.19
C LYS A 454 7.12 11.84 -25.69
N LYS A 455 6.38 12.91 -25.40
CA LYS A 455 6.69 14.29 -25.81
C LYS A 455 7.28 15.16 -24.69
N ALA A 456 7.58 14.55 -23.55
CA ALA A 456 8.10 15.20 -22.34
C ALA A 456 7.18 16.33 -21.86
N LEU A 457 5.87 16.03 -21.80
CA LEU A 457 4.90 16.95 -21.21
C LEU A 457 5.08 17.04 -19.69
N GLU A 458 5.15 18.25 -19.19
CA GLU A 458 5.33 18.55 -17.78
C GLU A 458 4.21 19.46 -17.26
N PRO A 459 2.96 18.96 -17.14
CA PRO A 459 1.92 19.69 -16.44
C PRO A 459 2.29 19.86 -14.95
N ASP A 460 1.89 20.98 -14.37
CA ASP A 460 2.01 21.23 -12.94
C ASP A 460 0.64 21.05 -12.26
N ASP A 461 0.67 20.56 -11.01
CA ASP A 461 -0.50 20.09 -10.26
C ASP A 461 -1.17 21.19 -9.45
N TYR A 462 -2.39 21.50 -9.83
CA TYR A 462 -3.20 22.52 -9.19
C TYR A 462 -4.49 21.93 -8.63
N LEU A 463 -4.91 22.49 -7.50
CA LEU A 463 -6.26 22.31 -6.98
C LEU A 463 -7.29 23.02 -7.89
N TYR A 464 -8.57 22.74 -7.64
CA TYR A 464 -9.69 23.25 -8.43
C TYR A 464 -9.61 24.77 -8.68
N ASP A 465 -9.23 25.55 -7.68
CA ASP A 465 -9.15 27.02 -7.70
C ASP A 465 -7.76 27.57 -8.13
N LEU A 466 -6.90 26.72 -8.70
CA LEU A 466 -5.50 27.01 -8.99
C LEU A 466 -4.65 27.34 -7.74
N MET A 467 -5.05 26.85 -6.57
CA MET A 467 -4.16 26.76 -5.42
C MET A 467 -3.14 25.65 -5.61
N LEU A 468 -1.95 25.84 -5.04
CA LEU A 468 -0.82 24.94 -5.19
C LEU A 468 -1.09 23.63 -4.44
N PHE A 469 -0.99 22.51 -5.15
CA PHE A 469 -0.98 21.20 -4.50
C PHE A 469 0.45 20.81 -4.15
N TYR A 470 0.81 20.90 -2.87
CA TYR A 470 2.18 20.69 -2.41
C TYR A 470 2.51 19.23 -2.08
N TRP A 471 1.52 18.37 -1.81
CA TRP A 471 1.77 16.97 -1.52
C TRP A 471 2.29 16.24 -2.75
N GLN A 472 3.36 15.48 -2.57
CA GLN A 472 4.01 14.65 -3.59
C GLN A 472 4.58 15.43 -4.79
N ASN A 473 4.74 16.75 -4.65
CA ASN A 473 5.20 17.65 -5.72
C ASN A 473 6.40 18.48 -5.24
N ASN A 474 7.25 18.91 -6.18
CA ASN A 474 8.31 19.86 -5.89
C ASN A 474 7.82 21.30 -6.12
N LEU A 475 7.98 22.18 -5.14
CA LEU A 475 7.59 23.58 -5.24
C LEU A 475 8.27 24.33 -6.41
N ASN A 476 9.49 23.94 -6.77
CA ASN A 476 10.23 24.50 -7.90
C ASN A 476 9.48 24.32 -9.24
N TRP A 477 8.57 23.34 -9.34
CA TRP A 477 7.74 23.16 -10.53
C TRP A 477 6.84 24.38 -10.79
N PHE A 478 6.40 25.06 -9.74
CA PHE A 478 5.53 26.24 -9.83
C PHE A 478 6.34 27.54 -9.96
N GLU A 479 7.61 27.54 -9.56
CA GLU A 479 8.47 28.73 -9.52
C GLU A 479 9.26 28.96 -10.82
N ARG A 480 9.42 27.94 -11.66
CA ARG A 480 10.16 28.06 -12.94
C ARG A 480 9.43 28.98 -13.91
N GLU A 481 10.18 29.85 -14.60
CA GLU A 481 9.62 30.74 -15.64
C GLU A 481 9.66 30.11 -17.03
N ASN A 482 10.67 29.27 -17.29
CA ASN A 482 10.88 28.60 -18.57
C ASN A 482 10.80 27.07 -18.41
N PRO A 483 10.08 26.36 -19.30
CA PRO A 483 9.18 26.90 -20.32
C PRO A 483 7.91 27.55 -19.70
N PRO A 484 7.25 28.48 -20.43
CA PRO A 484 5.99 29.08 -20.01
C PRO A 484 4.84 28.05 -20.03
N TYR A 485 3.74 28.37 -19.36
CA TYR A 485 2.50 27.58 -19.47
C TYR A 485 1.87 27.80 -20.85
N THR A 486 1.81 26.74 -21.65
CA THR A 486 1.28 26.78 -23.03
C THR A 486 -0.04 26.04 -23.20
N PHE A 487 -0.47 25.28 -22.19
CA PHE A 487 -1.75 24.58 -22.23
C PHE A 487 -2.39 24.40 -20.84
N ALA A 488 -3.69 24.13 -20.80
CA ALA A 488 -4.39 23.67 -19.60
C ALA A 488 -5.39 22.56 -19.91
N ILE A 489 -5.45 21.56 -19.04
CA ILE A 489 -6.45 20.48 -19.07
C ILE A 489 -7.60 20.91 -18.18
N ILE A 490 -8.76 21.20 -18.77
CA ILE A 490 -9.94 21.71 -18.05
C ILE A 490 -10.75 20.52 -17.50
N ASP A 491 -10.12 19.74 -16.63
CA ASP A 491 -10.76 18.69 -15.83
C ASP A 491 -10.15 18.66 -14.42
N GLY A 492 -11.00 18.89 -13.42
CA GLY A 492 -10.58 19.09 -12.04
C GLY A 492 -9.98 20.48 -11.72
N VAL A 493 -10.04 21.43 -12.66
CA VAL A 493 -9.67 22.85 -12.47
C VAL A 493 -10.80 23.78 -12.95
N ASP A 494 -10.93 24.95 -12.32
CA ASP A 494 -11.96 25.95 -12.65
C ASP A 494 -11.59 26.71 -13.92
N GLU A 495 -12.35 26.46 -14.98
CA GLU A 495 -12.20 27.12 -16.29
C GLU A 495 -12.16 28.64 -16.20
N LYS A 496 -13.03 29.25 -15.38
CA LYS A 496 -13.12 30.71 -15.28
C LYS A 496 -11.86 31.30 -14.67
N ILE A 497 -11.30 30.61 -13.67
CA ILE A 497 -10.05 31.02 -13.03
C ILE A 497 -8.88 30.84 -14.00
N VAL A 498 -8.84 29.74 -14.75
CA VAL A 498 -7.81 29.52 -15.79
C VAL A 498 -7.84 30.63 -16.83
N ARG A 499 -9.00 30.96 -17.41
CA ARG A 499 -9.11 32.06 -18.40
C ARG A 499 -8.71 33.41 -17.81
N LYS A 500 -9.09 33.69 -16.56
CA LYS A 500 -8.70 34.92 -15.86
C LYS A 500 -7.18 35.04 -15.71
N LYS A 501 -6.50 33.94 -15.39
CA LYS A 501 -5.06 33.92 -15.10
C LYS A 501 -4.19 33.80 -16.36
N MET A 502 -4.62 33.01 -17.33
CA MET A 502 -3.85 32.71 -18.54
C MET A 502 -4.29 33.52 -19.77
N GLY A 503 -5.43 34.20 -19.70
CA GLY A 503 -6.09 34.86 -20.83
C GLY A 503 -7.05 33.93 -21.58
N GLU A 504 -7.67 34.44 -22.64
CA GLU A 504 -8.51 33.62 -23.50
C GLU A 504 -7.66 32.61 -24.30
N PRO A 505 -8.10 31.34 -24.41
CA PRO A 505 -7.36 30.33 -25.14
C PRO A 505 -7.33 30.65 -26.64
N ILE A 506 -6.19 30.44 -27.30
CA ILE A 506 -6.06 30.64 -28.75
C ILE A 506 -6.77 29.53 -29.53
N SER A 507 -6.88 28.36 -28.93
CA SER A 507 -7.60 27.21 -29.48
C SER A 507 -8.07 26.30 -28.34
N VAL A 508 -9.17 25.60 -28.61
CA VAL A 508 -9.71 24.57 -27.72
C VAL A 508 -9.72 23.26 -28.49
N SER A 509 -8.92 22.30 -28.00
CA SER A 509 -8.90 20.92 -28.49
C SER A 509 -9.61 20.01 -27.48
N TYR A 510 -9.89 18.77 -27.85
CA TYR A 510 -10.58 17.82 -26.96
C TYR A 510 -9.87 16.46 -26.95
N CYS A 511 -9.65 15.94 -25.74
CA CYS A 511 -9.26 14.55 -25.52
C CYS A 511 -10.34 13.89 -24.66
N ASP A 512 -11.05 12.90 -25.20
CA ASP A 512 -12.14 12.21 -24.49
C ASP A 512 -13.19 13.19 -23.91
N LYS A 513 -13.63 14.15 -24.73
CA LYS A 513 -14.56 15.25 -24.38
C LYS A 513 -14.05 16.23 -23.32
N ILE A 514 -12.84 16.07 -22.82
CA ILE A 514 -12.20 17.03 -21.90
C ILE A 514 -11.63 18.19 -22.71
N PRO A 515 -11.97 19.45 -22.39
CA PRO A 515 -11.41 20.61 -23.08
C PRO A 515 -9.93 20.79 -22.73
N ILE A 516 -9.09 20.93 -23.75
CA ILE A 516 -7.67 21.26 -23.63
C ILE A 516 -7.44 22.63 -24.25
N TYR A 517 -7.05 23.58 -23.43
CA TYR A 517 -6.87 24.98 -23.82
C TYR A 517 -5.44 25.23 -24.19
N THR A 518 -5.22 25.94 -25.30
CA THR A 518 -3.90 26.40 -25.73
C THR A 518 -3.70 27.87 -25.40
N PHE A 519 -2.51 28.24 -24.95
CA PHE A 519 -2.14 29.63 -24.67
C PHE A 519 -0.82 30.00 -25.34
N ALA A 520 -0.72 31.27 -25.76
CA ALA A 520 0.52 31.87 -26.28
C ALA A 520 0.98 33.10 -25.47
N ASN A 521 0.23 33.51 -24.45
CA ASN A 521 0.52 34.72 -23.68
C ASN A 521 1.60 34.47 -22.62
N LEU A 522 2.84 34.81 -22.98
CA LEU A 522 4.01 34.69 -22.10
C LEU A 522 3.90 35.57 -20.85
N GLU A 523 3.38 36.79 -20.98
CA GLU A 523 3.28 37.74 -19.86
C GLU A 523 2.33 37.21 -18.78
N LYS A 524 1.18 36.66 -19.19
CA LYS A 524 0.21 36.03 -18.28
C LYS A 524 0.81 34.82 -17.57
N SER A 525 1.58 33.99 -18.28
CA SER A 525 2.32 32.88 -17.67
C SER A 525 3.32 33.38 -16.62
N LEU A 526 4.08 34.44 -16.92
CA LEU A 526 5.06 35.01 -16.00
C LEU A 526 4.39 35.67 -14.78
N GLU A 527 3.29 36.39 -14.98
CA GLU A 527 2.46 36.95 -13.91
C GLU A 527 1.99 35.84 -12.95
N PHE A 528 1.46 34.75 -13.50
CA PHE A 528 1.00 33.61 -12.70
C PHE A 528 2.13 32.92 -11.94
N VAL A 529 3.31 32.76 -12.54
CA VAL A 529 4.51 32.23 -11.85
C VAL A 529 4.94 33.14 -10.69
N ARG A 530 4.92 34.47 -10.86
CA ARG A 530 5.25 35.43 -9.78
C ARG A 530 4.24 35.34 -8.64
N GLU A 531 2.95 35.22 -8.93
CA GLU A 531 1.92 34.98 -7.91
C GLU A 531 2.19 33.68 -7.13
N ASN A 532 2.57 32.61 -7.82
CA ASN A 532 2.88 31.33 -7.18
C ASN A 532 4.10 31.44 -6.25
N ARG A 533 5.16 32.15 -6.64
CA ARG A 533 6.30 32.44 -5.76
C ARG A 533 5.85 33.16 -4.49
N GLY A 534 5.02 34.19 -4.62
CA GLY A 534 4.45 34.89 -3.46
C GLY A 534 3.66 33.96 -2.53
N LYS A 535 2.82 33.07 -3.09
CA LYS A 535 2.10 32.06 -2.29
C LYS A 535 3.06 31.12 -1.56
N ILE A 536 4.11 30.65 -2.24
CA ILE A 536 5.13 29.76 -1.67
C ILE A 536 5.90 30.44 -0.55
N ASP A 537 6.31 31.70 -0.73
CA ASP A 537 7.05 32.46 0.27
C ASP A 537 6.21 32.71 1.53
N ILE A 538 4.94 33.10 1.37
CA ILE A 538 4.00 33.24 2.49
C ILE A 538 3.83 31.90 3.21
N TRP A 539 3.74 30.80 2.45
CA TRP A 539 3.60 29.47 3.03
C TRP A 539 4.85 29.02 3.79
N LYS A 540 6.06 29.21 3.22
CA LYS A 540 7.34 28.96 3.90
C LYS A 540 7.46 29.79 5.19
N PHE A 541 7.03 31.05 5.16
CA PHE A 541 7.00 31.93 6.33
C PHE A 541 6.01 31.44 7.40
N SER A 542 4.76 31.15 7.03
CA SER A 542 3.71 30.72 7.98
C SER A 542 4.00 29.39 8.68
N THR A 543 4.84 28.55 8.09
CA THR A 543 5.24 27.26 8.67
C THR A 543 6.48 27.35 9.55
N SER A 544 6.98 28.56 9.86
CA SER A 544 8.19 28.80 10.66
C SER A 544 9.45 28.16 10.06
N ARG A 545 9.57 28.21 8.72
CA ARG A 545 10.65 27.54 7.96
C ARG A 545 11.73 28.50 7.42
N TYR A 546 11.86 29.67 8.03
CA TYR A 546 12.98 30.59 7.83
C TYR A 546 13.93 30.59 9.04
#